data_AF-A0A154VBS2-F1
#
_entry.id   AF-A0A154VBS2-F1
#
_cell.length_a   1.000
_cell.length_b   1.000
_cell.length_c   1.000
_cell.angle_alpha   90.00
_cell.angle_beta   90.00
_cell.angle_gamma   90.00
#
_symmetry.space_group_name_H-M   'P 1'
#
loop_
_entity.id
_entity.type
_entity.pdbx_description
1 polymer ?
#
loop_
_entity_poly.entity_id
_entity_poly.type
_entity_poly.pdbx_seq_one_letter_code
_entity_poly.pdbx_strand_id
1 'polypeptide(L)'
;MAERAPWKDFPPVIRNGELGELQKQPEYSLAKGGDTEAAQDMAIRLVRDSTLEQIQSVIGNNRPRIVPVLAEEASGHNKIPLAMAFEVGNRLGLEVDVSIYQAERVARTGEGADYRLAFNPSFDGPVTQGGQYLIFDDTLTMGGTIASLRGFLENRGGNVMAAAVMTAHPGALNISVKPGMLEAINQKHGPAMDDFWKETFGYGIDQLTQGEAGHLRKSPSVDAIRARIIEARHAIFSQAHARTGVAERQHDPEQTERVTPEIARPLLPYYQALEKLESIVAPEHEIIVARCKLAIARNLHEAGDLDVPGAYAGKIREAAHEEARKIMSASTTAIAREAAPAKEKAIKHPVKKNPGPKLDI
;
A
#
# COMPACT_ATOMS: atom_id res chain seq x y z
N MET A 1 -1.80 -2.76 -24.71
CA MET A 1 -0.44 -2.16 -24.71
C MET A 1 -0.49 -0.89 -23.87
N ALA A 2 0.56 -0.56 -23.12
CA ALA A 2 0.54 0.64 -22.30
C ALA A 2 0.50 1.91 -23.16
N GLU A 3 -0.34 2.86 -22.75
CA GLU A 3 -0.61 4.07 -23.51
C GLU A 3 0.07 5.27 -22.87
N ARG A 4 0.52 6.22 -23.69
CA ARG A 4 1.03 7.51 -23.23
C ARG A 4 0.30 8.63 -23.97
N ALA A 5 0.38 9.84 -23.42
CA ALA A 5 -0.15 11.04 -24.04
C ALA A 5 0.83 12.21 -23.85
N PRO A 6 0.93 13.16 -24.79
CA PRO A 6 1.78 14.35 -24.65
C PRO A 6 1.54 15.09 -23.34
N TRP A 7 2.61 15.50 -22.63
CA TRP A 7 2.52 16.12 -21.30
C TRP A 7 1.86 17.50 -21.29
N LYS A 8 2.05 18.30 -22.35
CA LYS A 8 1.60 19.70 -22.41
C LYS A 8 2.06 20.45 -21.14
N ASP A 9 1.13 21.09 -20.44
CA ASP A 9 1.31 21.86 -19.21
C ASP A 9 0.92 21.10 -17.93
N PHE A 10 0.97 19.76 -17.96
CA PHE A 10 0.60 18.93 -16.81
C PHE A 10 1.35 19.35 -15.53
N PRO A 11 0.65 19.62 -14.42
CA PRO A 11 1.25 20.20 -13.23
C PRO A 11 2.14 19.20 -12.48
N PRO A 12 2.99 19.68 -11.56
CA PRO A 12 3.67 18.81 -10.62
C PRO A 12 2.68 17.92 -9.86
N VAL A 13 3.06 16.67 -9.61
CA VAL A 13 2.25 15.73 -8.82
C VAL A 13 2.12 16.26 -7.40
N ILE A 14 0.88 16.28 -6.90
CA ILE A 14 0.57 16.70 -5.54
C ILE A 14 1.03 15.59 -4.60
N ARG A 15 1.81 15.95 -3.59
CA ARG A 15 2.38 14.99 -2.64
C ARG A 15 1.85 15.24 -1.25
N ASN A 16 1.25 14.20 -0.66
CA ASN A 16 0.78 14.29 0.71
C ASN A 16 1.92 14.24 1.74
N GLY A 17 2.87 13.31 1.63
CA GLY A 17 3.92 13.08 2.61
C GLY A 17 5.29 12.71 2.06
N GLU A 18 6.26 12.59 2.95
CA GLU A 18 7.65 12.28 2.59
C GLU A 18 7.81 10.82 2.14
N LEU A 19 8.77 10.57 1.25
CA LEU A 19 9.11 9.20 0.88
C LEU A 19 9.53 8.40 2.12
N GLY A 20 8.96 7.21 2.30
CA GLY A 20 9.24 6.37 3.47
C GLY A 20 8.26 6.57 4.63
N GLU A 21 7.40 7.59 4.59
CA GLU A 21 6.48 7.91 5.69
C GLU A 21 5.38 6.86 5.88
N LEU A 22 4.87 6.28 4.78
CA LEU A 22 3.89 5.19 4.84
C LEU A 22 4.46 3.97 5.56
N GLN A 23 5.70 3.58 5.28
CA GLN A 23 6.39 2.42 5.85
C GLN A 23 6.62 2.53 7.37
N LYS A 24 6.43 3.73 7.93
CA LYS A 24 6.49 3.96 9.38
C LYS A 24 5.17 3.60 10.08
N GLN A 25 4.07 3.47 9.35
CA GLN A 25 2.78 3.15 9.93
C GLN A 25 2.66 1.66 10.27
N PRO A 26 2.09 1.30 11.43
CA PRO A 26 1.76 -0.08 11.78
C PRO A 26 0.90 -0.81 10.75
N GLU A 27 -0.06 -0.10 10.18
CA GLU A 27 -1.07 -0.62 9.27
C GLU A 27 -0.54 -0.80 7.84
N TYR A 28 0.66 -0.27 7.53
CA TYR A 28 1.19 -0.21 6.16
C TYR A 28 1.22 -1.56 5.48
N SER A 29 1.78 -2.59 6.14
CA SER A 29 1.90 -3.91 5.54
C SER A 29 0.54 -4.57 5.31
N LEU A 30 -0.43 -4.32 6.19
CA LEU A 30 -1.81 -4.81 6.05
C LEU A 30 -2.53 -4.07 4.90
N ALA A 31 -2.44 -2.74 4.87
CA ALA A 31 -3.02 -1.89 3.84
C ALA A 31 -2.44 -2.17 2.44
N LYS A 32 -1.13 -2.41 2.38
CA LYS A 32 -0.40 -2.81 1.16
C LYS A 32 -0.62 -4.28 0.81
N GLY A 33 -1.15 -5.06 1.75
CA GLY A 33 -1.47 -6.47 1.63
C GLY A 33 -2.93 -6.77 1.31
N GLY A 34 -3.85 -5.82 1.36
CA GLY A 34 -5.23 -5.96 0.88
C GLY A 34 -6.29 -5.56 1.92
N ASP A 35 -5.87 -5.23 3.14
CA ASP A 35 -6.75 -4.79 4.22
C ASP A 35 -7.26 -3.38 3.94
N THR A 36 -8.56 -3.29 3.61
CA THR A 36 -9.20 -2.03 3.22
C THR A 36 -9.39 -1.09 4.39
N GLU A 37 -9.60 -1.63 5.59
CA GLU A 37 -9.80 -0.80 6.78
C GLU A 37 -8.48 -0.26 7.31
N ALA A 38 -7.44 -1.08 7.33
CA ALA A 38 -6.07 -0.63 7.61
C ALA A 38 -5.67 0.53 6.69
N ALA A 39 -6.02 0.44 5.40
CA ALA A 39 -5.77 1.53 4.45
C ALA A 39 -6.62 2.77 4.72
N GLN A 40 -7.90 2.60 5.10
CA GLN A 40 -8.78 3.72 5.45
C GLN A 40 -8.31 4.44 6.70
N ASP A 41 -7.94 3.72 7.76
CA ASP A 41 -7.40 4.30 9.00
C ASP A 41 -6.14 5.12 8.70
N MET A 42 -5.25 4.60 7.85
CA MET A 42 -4.08 5.34 7.37
C MET A 42 -4.46 6.59 6.58
N ALA A 43 -5.44 6.50 5.67
CA ALA A 43 -5.85 7.64 4.85
C ALA A 43 -6.46 8.76 5.72
N ILE A 44 -7.39 8.43 6.61
CA ILE A 44 -8.01 9.38 7.55
C ILE A 44 -6.93 10.12 8.35
N ARG A 45 -5.95 9.37 8.88
CA ARG A 45 -4.90 9.90 9.75
C ARG A 45 -3.85 10.72 9.00
N LEU A 46 -3.48 10.30 7.78
CA LEU A 46 -2.32 10.84 7.08
C LEU A 46 -2.65 11.85 5.99
N VAL A 47 -3.87 11.89 5.45
CA VAL A 47 -4.24 12.91 4.46
C VAL A 47 -4.25 14.28 5.13
N ARG A 48 -3.34 15.14 4.68
CA ARG A 48 -3.10 16.48 5.22
C ARG A 48 -4.02 17.52 4.58
N ASP A 49 -4.43 18.51 5.35
CA ASP A 49 -5.23 19.64 4.85
C ASP A 49 -4.50 20.42 3.74
N SER A 50 -3.18 20.58 3.84
CA SER A 50 -2.37 21.20 2.78
C SER A 50 -2.39 20.43 1.45
N THR A 51 -2.68 19.14 1.47
CA THR A 51 -2.90 18.33 0.25
C THR A 51 -4.26 18.66 -0.35
N LEU A 52 -5.29 18.77 0.49
CA LEU A 52 -6.65 19.15 0.09
C LEU A 52 -6.65 20.55 -0.54
N GLU A 53 -5.96 21.51 0.08
CA GLU A 53 -5.80 22.87 -0.42
C GLU A 53 -5.12 22.91 -1.80
N GLN A 54 -4.06 22.12 -2.00
CA GLN A 54 -3.40 22.02 -3.30
C GLN A 54 -4.31 21.42 -4.38
N ILE A 55 -5.08 20.38 -4.03
CA ILE A 55 -6.05 19.77 -4.94
C ILE A 55 -7.12 20.79 -5.30
N GLN A 56 -7.70 21.49 -4.31
CA GLN A 56 -8.69 22.54 -4.51
C GLN A 56 -8.15 23.68 -5.40
N SER A 57 -6.90 24.10 -5.20
CA SER A 57 -6.25 25.13 -6.02
C SER A 57 -6.16 24.72 -7.49
N VAL A 58 -5.82 23.45 -7.76
CA VAL A 58 -5.71 22.94 -9.14
C VAL A 58 -7.08 22.77 -9.79
N ILE A 59 -8.08 22.24 -9.07
CA ILE A 59 -9.39 21.95 -9.66
C ILE A 59 -10.29 23.19 -9.75
N GLY A 60 -10.08 24.19 -8.89
CA GLY A 60 -10.95 25.36 -8.78
C GLY A 60 -12.40 24.95 -8.51
N ASN A 61 -13.32 25.42 -9.36
CA ASN A 61 -14.75 25.09 -9.26
C ASN A 61 -15.13 23.79 -9.97
N ASN A 62 -14.19 23.12 -10.64
CA ASN A 62 -14.47 21.87 -11.33
C ASN A 62 -14.82 20.75 -10.34
N ARG A 63 -15.45 19.69 -10.85
CA ARG A 63 -15.81 18.48 -10.09
C ARG A 63 -15.26 17.25 -10.81
N PRO A 64 -13.92 17.09 -10.88
CA PRO A 64 -13.33 15.93 -11.52
C PRO A 64 -13.63 14.65 -10.74
N ARG A 65 -13.62 13.51 -11.43
CA ARG A 65 -13.65 12.20 -10.80
C ARG A 65 -12.25 11.77 -10.39
N ILE A 66 -12.13 11.23 -9.19
CA ILE A 66 -10.88 10.67 -8.68
C ILE A 66 -10.76 9.23 -9.16
N VAL A 67 -9.68 8.91 -9.87
CA VAL A 67 -9.36 7.57 -10.37
C VAL A 67 -8.16 7.04 -9.58
N PRO A 68 -8.38 6.17 -8.58
CA PRO A 68 -7.29 5.48 -7.90
C PRO A 68 -6.65 4.44 -8.82
N VAL A 69 -5.35 4.23 -8.69
CA VAL A 69 -4.66 3.11 -9.32
C VAL A 69 -5.10 1.81 -8.63
N LEU A 70 -5.95 1.04 -9.30
CA LEU A 70 -6.46 -0.26 -8.85
C LEU A 70 -5.91 -1.38 -9.73
N ALA A 71 -5.75 -2.59 -9.18
CA ALA A 71 -5.45 -3.80 -9.94
C ALA A 71 -6.67 -4.74 -9.94
N GLU A 72 -6.91 -5.44 -11.05
CA GLU A 72 -8.14 -6.23 -11.30
C GLU A 72 -8.31 -7.49 -10.42
N GLU A 73 -7.24 -8.22 -10.10
CA GLU A 73 -7.35 -9.56 -9.48
C GLU A 73 -7.83 -9.54 -8.01
N ALA A 74 -8.51 -10.63 -7.60
CA ALA A 74 -9.12 -10.91 -6.29
C ALA A 74 -8.20 -10.80 -5.04
N SER A 75 -6.92 -10.47 -5.24
CA SER A 75 -5.97 -10.18 -4.18
C SER A 75 -5.71 -8.69 -3.94
N GLY A 76 -6.22 -7.78 -4.80
CA GLY A 76 -6.10 -6.31 -4.77
C GLY A 76 -5.25 -5.74 -3.64
N HIS A 77 -3.94 -6.05 -3.64
CA HIS A 77 -3.13 -6.02 -2.42
C HIS A 77 -2.95 -4.58 -1.92
N ASN A 78 -2.79 -3.61 -2.82
CA ASN A 78 -2.56 -2.24 -2.40
C ASN A 78 -3.88 -1.47 -2.28
N LYS A 79 -4.41 -1.33 -1.07
CA LYS A 79 -5.63 -0.55 -0.80
C LYS A 79 -5.37 0.94 -0.55
N ILE A 80 -4.11 1.35 -0.48
CA ILE A 80 -3.71 2.73 -0.14
C ILE A 80 -4.22 3.77 -1.18
N PRO A 81 -4.09 3.56 -2.51
CA PRO A 81 -4.62 4.53 -3.48
C PRO A 81 -6.13 4.73 -3.36
N LEU A 82 -6.86 3.63 -3.16
CA LEU A 82 -8.31 3.64 -3.02
C LEU A 82 -8.76 4.39 -1.76
N ALA A 83 -8.12 4.09 -0.62
CA ALA A 83 -8.43 4.75 0.64
C ALA A 83 -8.14 6.26 0.60
N MET A 84 -7.02 6.67 -0.01
CA MET A 84 -6.73 8.08 -0.25
C MET A 84 -7.80 8.75 -1.12
N ALA A 85 -8.24 8.08 -2.19
CA ALA A 85 -9.26 8.60 -3.09
C ALA A 85 -10.60 8.82 -2.38
N PHE A 86 -11.06 7.84 -1.58
CA PHE A 86 -12.30 7.99 -0.82
C PHE A 86 -12.19 9.04 0.27
N GLU A 87 -11.06 9.13 0.99
CA GLU A 87 -10.88 10.14 2.02
C GLU A 87 -10.92 11.56 1.44
N VAL A 88 -10.18 11.80 0.36
CA VAL A 88 -10.18 13.10 -0.32
C VAL A 88 -11.55 13.36 -0.97
N GLY A 89 -12.15 12.36 -1.61
CA GLY A 89 -13.47 12.47 -2.22
C GLY A 89 -14.53 12.89 -1.21
N ASN A 90 -14.52 12.28 -0.02
CA ASN A 90 -15.41 12.63 1.08
C ASN A 90 -15.17 14.07 1.57
N ARG A 91 -13.90 14.47 1.79
CA ARG A 91 -13.58 15.82 2.30
C ARG A 91 -13.84 16.94 1.28
N LEU A 92 -13.75 16.64 -0.02
CA LEU A 92 -13.91 17.63 -1.10
C LEU A 92 -15.24 17.54 -1.86
N GLY A 93 -16.08 16.54 -1.57
CA GLY A 93 -17.31 16.27 -2.32
C GLY A 93 -17.05 15.87 -3.77
N LEU A 94 -16.02 15.07 -4.02
CA LEU A 94 -15.66 14.55 -5.34
C LEU A 94 -16.02 13.06 -5.46
N GLU A 95 -16.48 12.66 -6.64
CA GLU A 95 -16.78 11.26 -6.93
C GLU A 95 -15.49 10.45 -7.15
N VAL A 96 -15.48 9.21 -6.66
CA VAL A 96 -14.40 8.24 -6.89
C VAL A 96 -14.85 7.23 -7.94
N ASP A 97 -14.11 7.15 -9.04
CA ASP A 97 -14.37 6.21 -10.13
C ASP A 97 -13.48 4.97 -9.97
N VAL A 98 -14.10 3.89 -9.49
CA VAL A 98 -13.45 2.58 -9.29
C VAL A 98 -13.64 1.63 -10.46
N SER A 99 -14.27 2.10 -11.56
CA SER A 99 -14.53 1.28 -12.75
C SER A 99 -13.34 1.20 -13.70
N ILE A 100 -12.33 2.05 -13.50
CA ILE A 100 -11.07 2.06 -14.24
C ILE A 100 -10.00 1.34 -13.42
N TYR A 101 -9.40 0.31 -14.01
CA TYR A 101 -8.46 -0.57 -13.31
C TYR A 101 -7.30 -0.97 -14.21
N GLN A 102 -6.20 -1.41 -13.59
CA GLN A 102 -5.03 -1.95 -14.27
C GLN A 102 -5.32 -3.39 -14.70
N ALA A 103 -5.35 -3.64 -16.01
CA ALA A 103 -5.77 -4.91 -16.62
C ALA A 103 -4.74 -6.04 -16.48
N GLU A 104 -3.44 -5.73 -16.49
CA GLU A 104 -2.40 -6.75 -16.37
C GLU A 104 -1.59 -6.61 -15.07
N ARG A 105 -1.34 -7.75 -14.41
CA ARG A 105 -0.33 -7.85 -13.36
C ARG A 105 1.06 -7.85 -13.97
N VAL A 106 1.64 -6.67 -14.08
CA VAL A 106 3.10 -6.52 -14.06
C VAL A 106 3.50 -6.56 -12.58
N ALA A 107 3.97 -7.70 -12.07
CA ALA A 107 4.36 -7.85 -10.67
C ALA A 107 5.56 -6.95 -10.35
N ARG A 108 5.32 -5.75 -9.79
CA ARG A 108 6.35 -4.71 -9.58
C ARG A 108 6.96 -4.67 -8.18
N THR A 109 6.48 -5.50 -7.25
CA THR A 109 6.93 -5.46 -5.86
C THR A 109 8.30 -6.12 -5.73
N GLY A 110 9.33 -5.29 -5.55
CA GLY A 110 10.72 -5.72 -5.40
C GLY A 110 11.57 -5.63 -6.68
N GLU A 111 10.98 -5.24 -7.81
CA GLU A 111 11.68 -5.23 -9.10
C GLU A 111 12.22 -3.84 -9.45
N GLY A 112 13.47 -3.83 -9.95
CA GLY A 112 14.28 -2.64 -10.18
C GLY A 112 13.79 -1.73 -11.29
N ALA A 113 14.51 -0.64 -11.53
CA ALA A 113 14.15 0.37 -12.52
C ALA A 113 14.01 -0.20 -13.95
N ASP A 114 14.85 -1.17 -14.32
CA ASP A 114 14.84 -1.79 -15.65
C ASP A 114 13.54 -2.54 -15.94
N TYR A 115 13.01 -3.25 -14.94
CA TYR A 115 11.71 -3.89 -15.04
C TYR A 115 10.58 -2.87 -15.27
N ARG A 116 10.62 -1.76 -14.52
CA ARG A 116 9.61 -0.70 -14.63
C ARG A 116 9.63 0.01 -15.98
N LEU A 117 10.79 0.09 -16.63
CA LEU A 117 10.93 0.60 -18.00
C LEU A 117 10.44 -0.40 -19.04
N ALA A 118 10.75 -1.69 -18.85
CA ALA A 118 10.38 -2.75 -19.78
C ALA A 118 8.87 -3.01 -19.81
N PHE A 119 8.21 -2.83 -18.67
CA PHE A 119 6.81 -3.15 -18.46
C PHE A 119 6.00 -1.97 -17.92
N ASN A 120 5.34 -1.31 -18.85
CA ASN A 120 4.36 -0.28 -18.54
C ASN A 120 2.98 -0.94 -18.28
N PRO A 121 2.19 -0.43 -17.33
CA PRO A 121 0.88 -0.99 -17.02
C PRO A 121 -0.13 -0.60 -18.11
N SER A 122 -1.02 -1.53 -18.47
CA SER A 122 -2.24 -1.25 -19.23
C SER A 122 -3.40 -1.01 -18.28
N PHE A 123 -4.35 -0.20 -18.72
CA PHE A 123 -5.59 0.07 -17.99
C PHE A 123 -6.79 -0.28 -18.88
N ASP A 124 -7.90 -0.58 -18.24
CA ASP A 124 -9.20 -0.80 -18.86
C ASP A 124 -10.31 -0.18 -17.99
N GLY A 125 -11.51 -0.08 -18.55
CA GLY A 125 -12.66 0.54 -17.94
C GLY A 125 -13.25 1.70 -18.76
N PRO A 126 -14.46 2.15 -18.41
CA PRO A 126 -15.14 3.20 -19.16
C PRO A 126 -14.54 4.58 -18.89
N VAL A 127 -14.24 5.33 -19.96
CA VAL A 127 -13.84 6.75 -19.89
C VAL A 127 -14.92 7.62 -20.51
N THR A 128 -15.37 8.66 -19.80
CA THR A 128 -16.30 9.65 -20.35
C THR A 128 -15.54 10.69 -21.14
N GLN A 129 -15.88 10.81 -22.42
CA GLN A 129 -15.37 11.88 -23.27
C GLN A 129 -15.71 13.26 -22.71
N GLY A 130 -14.71 14.14 -22.65
CA GLY A 130 -14.80 15.47 -22.01
C GLY A 130 -14.79 15.44 -20.48
N GLY A 131 -14.76 14.25 -19.86
CA GLY A 131 -14.71 14.11 -18.41
C GLY A 131 -13.39 14.61 -17.83
N GLN A 132 -13.45 15.22 -16.65
CA GLN A 132 -12.28 15.68 -15.90
C GLN A 132 -11.89 14.66 -14.83
N TYR A 133 -10.58 14.43 -14.66
CA TYR A 133 -10.06 13.36 -13.83
C TYR A 133 -8.88 13.81 -12.95
N LEU A 134 -8.79 13.22 -11.77
CA LEU A 134 -7.61 13.23 -10.91
C LEU A 134 -7.08 11.81 -10.74
N ILE A 135 -5.78 11.59 -10.90
CA ILE A 135 -5.17 10.26 -10.72
C ILE A 135 -4.57 10.12 -9.32
N PHE A 136 -4.90 9.05 -8.60
CA PHE A 136 -4.40 8.82 -7.24
C PHE A 136 -3.58 7.53 -7.16
N ASP A 137 -2.38 7.59 -6.59
CA ASP A 137 -1.50 6.43 -6.36
C ASP A 137 -0.89 6.49 -4.94
N ASP A 138 -0.24 5.42 -4.47
CA ASP A 138 0.34 5.40 -3.14
C ASP A 138 1.72 6.09 -3.11
N THR A 139 2.62 5.72 -4.01
CA THR A 139 3.99 6.20 -4.01
C THR A 139 4.46 6.56 -5.40
N LEU A 140 4.83 7.83 -5.62
CA LEU A 140 5.51 8.23 -6.85
C LEU A 140 6.98 7.84 -6.81
N THR A 141 7.33 6.86 -7.64
CA THR A 141 8.72 6.43 -7.89
C THR A 141 9.23 7.00 -9.22
N MET A 142 9.17 6.21 -10.29
CA MET A 142 9.48 6.68 -11.64
C MET A 142 8.27 7.35 -12.32
N GLY A 143 7.05 7.10 -11.84
CA GLY A 143 5.84 7.73 -12.38
C GLY A 143 5.21 7.03 -13.59
N GLY A 144 5.78 5.91 -14.06
CA GLY A 144 5.27 5.17 -15.21
C GLY A 144 3.82 4.73 -15.07
N THR A 145 3.35 4.41 -13.86
CA THR A 145 1.93 4.10 -13.59
C THR A 145 1.01 5.28 -13.88
N ILE A 146 1.27 6.42 -13.24
CA ILE A 146 0.48 7.66 -13.42
C ILE A 146 0.49 8.08 -14.87
N ALA A 147 1.66 8.08 -15.51
CA ALA A 147 1.79 8.46 -16.90
C ALA A 147 1.04 7.51 -17.85
N SER A 148 0.88 6.22 -17.50
CA SER A 148 0.13 5.27 -18.34
C SER A 148 -1.38 5.37 -18.14
N LEU A 149 -1.84 5.56 -16.89
CA LEU A 149 -3.24 5.83 -16.60
C LEU A 149 -3.68 7.17 -17.23
N ARG A 150 -2.80 8.18 -17.18
CA ARG A 150 -3.03 9.43 -17.89
C ARG A 150 -3.16 9.21 -19.39
N GLY A 151 -2.24 8.45 -20.00
CA GLY A 151 -2.32 8.10 -21.42
C GLY A 151 -3.65 7.44 -21.77
N PHE A 152 -4.05 6.44 -20.99
CA PHE A 152 -5.32 5.73 -21.16
C PHE A 152 -6.55 6.67 -21.12
N LEU A 153 -6.60 7.57 -20.13
CA LEU A 153 -7.69 8.54 -19.96
C LEU A 153 -7.73 9.57 -21.10
N GLU A 154 -6.59 10.20 -21.40
CA GLU A 154 -6.47 11.26 -22.41
C GLU A 154 -6.77 10.75 -23.82
N ASN A 155 -6.27 9.55 -24.17
CA ASN A 155 -6.49 8.95 -25.48
C ASN A 155 -7.94 8.51 -25.72
N ARG A 156 -8.76 8.46 -24.66
CA ARG A 156 -10.22 8.21 -24.72
C ARG A 156 -11.04 9.49 -24.54
N GLY A 157 -10.40 10.65 -24.68
CA GLY A 157 -11.06 11.96 -24.62
C GLY A 157 -11.33 12.45 -23.20
N GLY A 158 -10.79 11.82 -22.16
CA GLY A 158 -10.75 12.39 -20.82
C GLY A 158 -9.72 13.52 -20.70
N ASN A 159 -9.82 14.32 -19.65
CA ASN A 159 -8.89 15.38 -19.30
C ASN A 159 -8.38 15.16 -17.88
N VAL A 160 -7.09 14.83 -17.74
CA VAL A 160 -6.45 14.61 -16.45
C VAL A 160 -5.88 15.93 -15.95
N MET A 161 -6.51 16.49 -14.92
CA MET A 161 -6.15 17.79 -14.38
C MET A 161 -4.89 17.75 -13.53
N ALA A 162 -4.72 16.68 -12.74
CA ALA A 162 -3.55 16.46 -11.89
C ALA A 162 -3.47 15.00 -11.43
N ALA A 163 -2.35 14.68 -10.79
CA ALA A 163 -2.20 13.47 -10.02
C ALA A 163 -1.81 13.80 -8.58
N ALA A 164 -2.21 12.93 -7.64
CA ALA A 164 -1.85 13.02 -6.24
C ALA A 164 -1.33 11.68 -5.73
N VAL A 165 -0.38 11.72 -4.80
CA VAL A 165 0.18 10.52 -4.16
C VAL A 165 0.32 10.68 -2.67
N MET A 166 0.20 9.56 -1.95
CA MET A 166 0.44 9.55 -0.51
C MET A 166 1.90 9.91 -0.18
N THR A 167 2.88 9.41 -0.93
CA THR A 167 4.30 9.75 -0.72
C THR A 167 5.10 9.89 -2.00
N ALA A 168 6.12 10.73 -1.98
CA ALA A 168 7.11 10.87 -3.06
C ALA A 168 8.39 11.51 -2.57
N HIS A 169 9.48 11.31 -3.32
CA HIS A 169 10.65 12.18 -3.18
C HIS A 169 10.34 13.55 -3.83
N PRO A 170 10.70 14.70 -3.23
CA PRO A 170 10.39 16.02 -3.79
C PRO A 170 10.98 16.24 -5.19
N GLY A 171 12.12 15.62 -5.48
CA GLY A 171 12.72 15.64 -6.82
C GLY A 171 11.95 14.90 -7.92
N ALA A 172 10.93 14.10 -7.58
CA ALA A 172 10.12 13.33 -8.53
C ALA A 172 8.81 14.02 -8.93
N LEU A 173 8.42 15.11 -8.25
CA LEU A 173 7.09 15.73 -8.41
C LEU A 173 6.87 16.32 -9.81
N ASN A 174 7.93 16.86 -10.42
CA ASN A 174 7.90 17.25 -11.82
C ASN A 174 7.97 15.98 -12.69
N ILE A 175 6.82 15.35 -12.90
CA ILE A 175 6.71 14.06 -13.58
C ILE A 175 6.96 14.18 -15.09
N SER A 176 6.57 15.29 -15.70
CA SER A 176 6.78 15.54 -17.14
C SER A 176 8.27 15.64 -17.46
N VAL A 177 8.71 14.96 -18.52
CA VAL A 177 10.10 15.08 -19.00
C VAL A 177 10.39 16.51 -19.44
N LYS A 178 11.52 17.05 -18.97
CA LYS A 178 11.94 18.43 -19.27
C LYS A 178 12.68 18.52 -20.61
N PRO A 179 12.55 19.62 -21.37
CA PRO A 179 13.29 19.82 -22.62
C PRO A 179 14.80 19.60 -22.49
N GLY A 180 15.43 20.12 -21.44
CA GLY A 180 16.86 19.92 -21.20
C GLY A 180 17.26 18.46 -20.91
N MET A 181 16.34 17.62 -20.41
CA MET A 181 16.59 16.18 -20.28
C MET A 181 16.58 15.49 -21.65
N LEU A 182 15.62 15.83 -22.52
CA LEU A 182 15.55 15.32 -23.89
C LEU A 182 16.77 15.73 -24.70
N GLU A 183 17.19 16.99 -24.58
CA GLU A 183 18.41 17.48 -25.22
C GLU A 183 19.64 16.71 -24.74
N ALA A 184 19.78 16.48 -23.43
CA ALA A 184 20.89 15.71 -22.88
C ALA A 184 20.88 14.23 -23.34
N ILE A 185 19.71 13.62 -23.53
CA ILE A 185 19.59 12.28 -24.12
C ILE A 185 20.05 12.32 -25.57
N ASN A 186 19.57 13.28 -26.36
CA ASN A 186 19.92 13.42 -27.77
C ASN A 186 21.41 13.73 -27.98
N GLN A 187 22.01 14.59 -27.17
CA GLN A 187 23.45 14.87 -27.22
C GLN A 187 24.30 13.62 -26.95
N LYS A 188 23.83 12.72 -26.08
CA LYS A 188 24.58 11.52 -25.69
C LYS A 188 24.34 10.32 -26.62
N HIS A 189 23.11 10.13 -27.08
CA HIS A 189 22.67 8.93 -27.78
C HIS A 189 22.22 9.17 -29.22
N GLY A 190 22.13 10.44 -29.65
CA GLY A 190 21.54 10.82 -30.94
C GLY A 190 20.04 10.52 -31.00
N PRO A 191 19.46 10.58 -32.22
CA PRO A 191 18.04 10.27 -32.45
C PRO A 191 17.69 8.79 -32.18
N ALA A 192 18.69 7.90 -32.23
CA ALA A 192 18.50 6.46 -32.11
C ALA A 192 17.80 6.01 -30.81
N MET A 193 17.93 6.77 -29.72
CA MET A 193 17.21 6.46 -28.49
C MET A 193 15.70 6.66 -28.64
N ASP A 194 15.28 7.74 -29.31
CA ASP A 194 13.87 8.03 -29.56
C ASP A 194 13.28 7.06 -30.60
N ASP A 195 14.03 6.76 -31.66
CA ASP A 195 13.64 5.77 -32.67
C ASP A 195 13.41 4.40 -32.04
N PHE A 196 14.36 3.92 -31.23
CA PHE A 196 14.21 2.66 -30.49
C PHE A 196 12.99 2.66 -29.58
N TRP A 197 12.70 3.78 -28.92
CA TRP A 197 11.55 3.89 -28.01
C TRP A 197 10.22 3.82 -28.75
N LYS A 198 10.12 4.52 -29.88
CA LYS A 198 8.96 4.47 -30.78
C LYS A 198 8.72 3.07 -31.31
N GLU A 199 9.77 2.39 -31.78
CA GLU A 199 9.68 1.02 -32.28
C GLU A 199 9.25 0.04 -31.18
N THR A 200 9.73 0.22 -29.95
CA THR A 200 9.52 -0.73 -28.84
C THR A 200 8.17 -0.52 -28.13
N PHE A 201 7.71 0.73 -28.00
CA PHE A 201 6.57 1.09 -27.16
C PHE A 201 5.47 1.87 -27.89
N GLY A 202 5.69 2.31 -29.13
CA GLY A 202 4.71 3.04 -29.93
C GLY A 202 4.60 4.53 -29.65
N TYR A 203 5.49 5.10 -28.81
CA TYR A 203 5.52 6.52 -28.47
C TYR A 203 6.96 7.02 -28.30
N GLY A 204 7.16 8.34 -28.41
CA GLY A 204 8.48 8.99 -28.29
C GLY A 204 8.94 9.23 -26.86
N ILE A 205 10.23 9.48 -26.68
CA ILE A 205 10.82 9.75 -25.35
C ILE A 205 10.31 11.05 -24.72
N ASP A 206 9.67 11.92 -25.51
CA ASP A 206 8.98 13.14 -25.07
C ASP A 206 7.72 12.85 -24.23
N GLN A 207 7.22 11.61 -24.26
CA GLN A 207 6.08 11.16 -23.44
C GLN A 207 6.50 10.36 -22.21
N LEU A 208 7.81 10.20 -21.99
CA LEU A 208 8.33 9.59 -20.76
C LEU A 208 8.17 10.50 -19.56
N THR A 209 8.17 9.91 -18.38
CA THR A 209 8.38 10.71 -17.18
C THR A 209 9.82 11.20 -17.08
N GLN A 210 10.04 12.26 -16.30
CA GLN A 210 11.37 12.75 -15.94
C GLN A 210 12.21 11.65 -15.27
N GLY A 211 11.57 10.79 -14.46
CA GLY A 211 12.22 9.67 -13.80
C GLY A 211 12.67 8.61 -14.80
N GLU A 212 11.83 8.23 -15.77
CA GLU A 212 12.15 7.28 -16.83
C GLU A 212 13.25 7.83 -17.74
N ALA A 213 13.10 9.06 -18.23
CA ALA A 213 14.09 9.74 -19.07
C ALA A 213 15.48 9.85 -18.39
N GLY A 214 15.50 10.05 -17.06
CA GLY A 214 16.74 10.03 -16.29
C GLY A 214 17.51 8.71 -16.38
N HIS A 215 16.81 7.58 -16.53
CA HIS A 215 17.46 6.27 -16.72
C HIS A 215 18.04 6.12 -18.13
N LEU A 216 17.33 6.60 -19.15
CA LEU A 216 17.84 6.64 -20.52
C LEU A 216 19.12 7.48 -20.59
N ARG A 217 19.11 8.69 -20.03
CA ARG A 217 20.30 9.58 -19.99
C ARG A 217 21.49 8.93 -19.29
N LYS A 218 21.26 8.18 -18.21
CA LYS A 218 22.32 7.51 -17.44
C LYS A 218 22.88 6.30 -18.16
N SER A 219 22.14 5.70 -19.10
CA SER A 219 22.61 4.53 -19.83
C SER A 219 23.93 4.79 -20.57
N PRO A 220 24.86 3.83 -20.63
CA PRO A 220 26.06 3.94 -21.46
C PRO A 220 25.73 4.09 -22.96
N SER A 221 24.72 3.37 -23.45
CA SER A 221 24.33 3.35 -24.87
C SER A 221 22.87 2.96 -25.06
N VAL A 222 22.36 3.09 -26.30
CA VAL A 222 21.04 2.59 -26.69
C VAL A 222 20.99 1.06 -26.58
N ASP A 223 22.05 0.36 -27.00
CA ASP A 223 22.13 -1.11 -26.89
C ASP A 223 22.10 -1.59 -25.43
N ALA A 224 22.69 -0.83 -24.50
CA ALA A 224 22.62 -1.17 -23.08
C ALA A 224 21.18 -1.05 -22.54
N ILE A 225 20.40 -0.06 -22.97
CA ILE A 225 18.96 0.03 -22.62
C ILE A 225 18.19 -1.14 -23.25
N ARG A 226 18.43 -1.40 -24.53
CA ARG A 226 17.79 -2.50 -25.26
C ARG A 226 18.04 -3.85 -24.57
N ALA A 227 19.28 -4.14 -24.21
CA ALA A 227 19.66 -5.35 -23.50
C ALA A 227 18.91 -5.48 -22.17
N ARG A 228 18.85 -4.42 -21.36
CA ARG A 228 18.13 -4.41 -20.07
C ARG A 228 16.63 -4.65 -20.24
N ILE A 229 16.01 -4.06 -21.26
CA ILE A 229 14.58 -4.28 -21.56
C ILE A 229 14.33 -5.73 -21.98
N ILE A 230 15.19 -6.28 -22.84
CA ILE A 230 15.10 -7.67 -23.30
C ILE A 230 15.30 -8.63 -22.12
N GLU A 231 16.32 -8.42 -21.30
CA GLU A 231 16.62 -9.23 -20.11
C GLU A 231 15.47 -9.21 -19.11
N ALA A 232 14.94 -8.03 -18.79
CA ALA A 232 13.77 -7.90 -17.92
C ALA A 232 12.55 -8.65 -18.49
N ARG A 233 12.34 -8.61 -19.82
CA ARG A 233 11.26 -9.34 -20.48
C ARG A 233 11.47 -10.85 -20.40
N HIS A 234 12.67 -11.35 -20.68
CA HIS A 234 13.00 -12.77 -20.60
C HIS A 234 12.88 -13.33 -19.18
N ALA A 235 13.30 -12.58 -18.15
CA ALA A 235 13.20 -13.02 -16.76
C ALA A 235 11.77 -13.42 -16.36
N ILE A 236 10.76 -12.70 -16.87
CA ILE A 236 9.34 -13.03 -16.64
C ILE A 236 8.93 -14.31 -17.35
N PHE A 237 9.29 -14.50 -18.62
CA PHE A 237 8.97 -15.72 -19.35
C PHE A 237 9.56 -16.95 -18.66
N SER A 238 10.80 -16.87 -18.19
CA SER A 238 11.46 -17.95 -17.45
C SER A 238 10.77 -18.25 -16.11
N GLN A 239 10.36 -17.22 -15.37
CA GLN A 239 9.62 -17.40 -14.10
C GLN A 239 8.20 -17.94 -14.30
N ALA A 240 7.51 -17.54 -15.38
CA ALA A 240 6.20 -18.06 -15.75
C ALA A 240 6.28 -19.55 -16.14
N HIS A 241 7.30 -19.93 -16.94
CA HIS A 241 7.55 -21.32 -17.30
C HIS A 241 7.93 -22.20 -16.11
N ALA A 242 8.75 -21.68 -15.18
CA ALA A 242 9.07 -22.39 -13.94
C ALA A 242 7.81 -22.66 -13.12
N ARG A 243 6.89 -21.69 -12.98
CA ARG A 243 5.61 -21.89 -12.25
C ARG A 243 4.67 -22.90 -12.91
N THR A 244 4.66 -23.00 -14.22
CA THR A 244 3.89 -24.04 -14.94
C THR A 244 4.55 -25.42 -14.89
N GLY A 245 5.85 -25.50 -14.57
CA GLY A 245 6.61 -26.76 -14.53
C GLY A 245 6.64 -27.47 -13.17
N VAL A 246 6.16 -26.88 -12.08
CA VAL A 246 6.17 -27.50 -10.73
C VAL A 246 4.89 -28.31 -10.43
N ALA A 247 4.27 -28.87 -11.46
CA ALA A 247 3.26 -29.91 -11.30
C ALA A 247 3.85 -31.31 -11.51
N GLU A 248 5.11 -31.55 -11.14
CA GLU A 248 5.68 -32.89 -11.00
C GLU A 248 6.84 -32.87 -9.98
N ARG A 249 6.79 -33.80 -9.02
CA ARG A 249 7.56 -33.82 -7.77
C ARG A 249 9.03 -34.17 -7.99
N GLN A 250 9.94 -33.72 -7.11
CA GLN A 250 10.84 -34.61 -6.36
C GLN A 250 11.61 -33.85 -5.25
N HIS A 251 11.73 -34.55 -4.12
CA HIS A 251 12.38 -34.15 -2.88
C HIS A 251 13.90 -34.34 -3.05
N ASP A 252 14.69 -33.28 -2.91
CA ASP A 252 16.15 -33.38 -2.84
C ASP A 252 16.61 -32.88 -1.45
N PRO A 253 17.13 -33.76 -0.58
CA PRO A 253 17.37 -33.43 0.82
C PRO A 253 18.84 -33.09 1.04
N GLU A 254 19.27 -31.87 0.73
CA GLU A 254 20.55 -31.37 1.27
C GLU A 254 20.66 -29.84 1.14
N GLN A 255 20.17 -29.13 2.17
CA GLN A 255 20.67 -27.80 2.56
C GLN A 255 20.08 -27.38 3.92
N THR A 256 20.63 -27.96 4.99
CA THR A 256 20.78 -27.29 6.30
C THR A 256 21.92 -26.25 6.14
N GLU A 257 21.91 -25.01 6.62
CA GLU A 257 21.29 -24.44 7.81
C GLU A 257 21.37 -22.89 7.75
N ARG A 258 20.24 -22.22 7.99
CA ARG A 258 20.07 -21.05 8.89
C ARG A 258 18.57 -20.79 8.98
N VAL A 259 17.92 -21.55 9.87
CA VAL A 259 16.47 -21.52 10.07
C VAL A 259 16.07 -20.24 10.81
N THR A 260 15.75 -19.20 10.05
CA THR A 260 14.64 -18.33 10.46
C THR A 260 13.37 -19.06 10.02
N PRO A 261 12.35 -19.24 10.87
CA PRO A 261 11.12 -19.90 10.42
C PRO A 261 10.57 -19.08 9.25
N GLU A 262 10.50 -19.70 8.08
CA GLU A 262 10.05 -19.04 6.86
C GLU A 262 8.56 -18.71 7.03
N ILE A 263 8.27 -17.45 7.37
CA ILE A 263 6.90 -16.98 7.60
C ILE A 263 6.14 -17.10 6.29
N ALA A 264 5.02 -17.84 6.30
CA ALA A 264 4.17 -17.98 5.13
C ALA A 264 3.72 -16.61 4.58
N ARG A 265 3.81 -16.44 3.26
CA ARG A 265 3.52 -15.17 2.57
C ARG A 265 2.18 -14.52 2.97
N PRO A 266 1.06 -15.25 3.14
CA PRO A 266 -0.22 -14.63 3.54
C PRO A 266 -0.21 -14.08 4.97
N LEU A 267 0.65 -14.62 5.84
CA LEU A 267 0.78 -14.22 7.24
C LEU A 267 1.74 -13.05 7.45
N LEU A 268 2.67 -12.83 6.52
CA LEU A 268 3.72 -11.83 6.62
C LEU A 268 3.22 -10.41 7.00
N PRO A 269 2.11 -9.89 6.43
CA PRO A 269 1.58 -8.58 6.84
C PRO A 269 1.20 -8.47 8.31
N TYR A 270 0.64 -9.54 8.89
CA TYR A 270 0.20 -9.56 10.29
C TYR A 270 1.39 -9.57 11.25
N TYR A 271 2.44 -10.32 10.92
CA TYR A 271 3.70 -10.29 11.68
C TYR A 271 4.36 -8.92 11.63
N GLN A 272 4.48 -8.33 10.44
CA GLN A 272 5.09 -7.01 10.26
C GLN A 272 4.32 -5.92 11.03
N ALA A 273 2.99 -5.96 11.02
CA ALA A 273 2.16 -5.03 11.77
C ALA A 273 2.38 -5.17 13.29
N LEU A 274 2.40 -6.41 13.81
CA LEU A 274 2.62 -6.67 15.23
C LEU A 274 4.03 -6.23 15.68
N GLU A 275 5.06 -6.62 14.93
CA GLU A 275 6.45 -6.22 15.19
C GLU A 275 6.58 -4.69 15.21
N LYS A 276 5.89 -3.99 14.28
CA LYS A 276 5.89 -2.53 14.25
C LYS A 276 5.26 -1.94 15.51
N LEU A 277 4.09 -2.42 15.92
CA LEU A 277 3.41 -1.95 17.14
C LEU A 277 4.26 -2.18 18.38
N GLU A 278 4.91 -3.34 18.50
CA GLU A 278 5.81 -3.66 19.60
C GLU A 278 7.06 -2.75 19.58
N SER A 279 7.61 -2.45 18.40
CA SER A 279 8.79 -1.58 18.25
C SER A 279 8.52 -0.13 18.64
N ILE A 280 7.29 0.37 18.47
CA ILE A 280 6.90 1.73 18.83
C ILE A 280 6.29 1.83 20.24
N VAL A 281 6.23 0.71 20.98
CA VAL A 281 5.58 0.63 22.30
C VAL A 281 4.14 1.16 22.24
N ALA A 282 3.37 0.67 21.26
CA ALA A 282 1.98 1.04 21.08
C ALA A 282 1.13 0.70 22.33
N PRO A 283 -0.02 1.36 22.54
CA PRO A 283 -0.93 1.03 23.62
C PRO A 283 -1.28 -0.46 23.66
N GLU A 284 -1.38 -1.03 24.88
CA GLU A 284 -1.56 -2.48 25.07
C GLU A 284 -2.77 -3.04 24.30
N HIS A 285 -3.88 -2.28 24.24
CA HIS A 285 -5.08 -2.69 23.52
C HIS A 285 -4.85 -2.87 22.01
N GLU A 286 -3.97 -2.06 21.39
CA GLU A 286 -3.61 -2.19 19.97
C GLU A 286 -2.76 -3.45 19.73
N ILE A 287 -1.83 -3.72 20.64
CA ILE A 287 -0.98 -4.93 20.60
C ILE A 287 -1.86 -6.19 20.78
N ILE A 288 -2.82 -6.18 21.71
CA ILE A 288 -3.77 -7.29 21.89
C ILE A 288 -4.57 -7.54 20.61
N VAL A 289 -5.12 -6.49 20.00
CA VAL A 289 -5.88 -6.63 18.73
C VAL A 289 -4.98 -7.20 17.63
N ALA A 290 -3.75 -6.72 17.47
CA ALA A 290 -2.82 -7.23 16.47
C ALA A 290 -2.46 -8.70 16.70
N ARG A 291 -2.26 -9.13 17.95
CA ARG A 291 -2.07 -10.55 18.31
C ARG A 291 -3.29 -11.40 17.96
N CYS A 292 -4.50 -10.91 18.24
CA CYS A 292 -5.73 -11.60 17.85
C CYS A 292 -5.86 -11.73 16.32
N LYS A 293 -5.56 -10.66 15.55
CA LYS A 293 -5.55 -10.70 14.07
C LYS A 293 -4.58 -11.77 13.56
N LEU A 294 -3.36 -11.79 14.09
CA LEU A 294 -2.34 -12.78 13.71
C LEU A 294 -2.78 -14.22 14.04
N ALA A 295 -3.37 -14.45 15.23
CA ALA A 295 -3.86 -15.77 15.63
C ALA A 295 -4.98 -16.27 14.70
N ILE A 296 -5.94 -15.41 14.37
CA ILE A 296 -7.05 -15.77 13.46
C ILE A 296 -6.52 -16.01 12.04
N ALA A 297 -5.61 -15.17 11.55
CA ALA A 297 -4.99 -15.35 10.24
C ALA A 297 -4.23 -16.68 10.14
N ARG A 298 -3.50 -17.07 11.20
CA ARG A 298 -2.84 -18.40 11.27
C ARG A 298 -3.84 -19.54 11.16
N ASN A 299 -4.92 -19.50 11.92
CA ASN A 299 -5.95 -20.54 11.87
C ASN A 299 -6.57 -20.68 10.47
N LEU A 300 -6.86 -19.56 9.79
CA LEU A 300 -7.36 -19.57 8.42
C LEU A 300 -6.33 -20.11 7.43
N HIS A 301 -5.05 -19.79 7.62
CA HIS A 301 -3.97 -20.31 6.78
C HIS A 301 -3.79 -21.82 6.95
N GLU A 302 -3.81 -22.31 8.20
CA GLU A 302 -3.74 -23.75 8.51
C GLU A 302 -4.93 -24.52 7.97
N ALA A 303 -6.12 -23.89 7.90
CA ALA A 303 -7.31 -24.45 7.28
C ALA A 303 -7.27 -24.42 5.73
N GLY A 304 -6.28 -23.76 5.13
CA GLY A 304 -6.19 -23.56 3.67
C GLY A 304 -7.08 -22.45 3.12
N ASP A 305 -7.75 -21.69 3.99
CA ASP A 305 -8.66 -20.60 3.60
C ASP A 305 -7.90 -19.29 3.34
N LEU A 306 -6.69 -19.11 3.88
CA LEU A 306 -5.87 -17.90 3.65
C LEU A 306 -4.66 -18.20 2.77
N ASP A 307 -4.83 -18.03 1.46
CA ASP A 307 -3.83 -18.30 0.41
C ASP A 307 -3.17 -17.02 -0.14
N VAL A 308 -3.86 -15.88 -0.04
CA VAL A 308 -3.36 -14.56 -0.45
C VAL A 308 -3.35 -13.57 0.72
N PRO A 309 -2.35 -12.68 0.81
CA PRO A 309 -2.38 -11.57 1.75
C PRO A 309 -3.68 -10.76 1.64
N GLY A 310 -4.21 -10.32 2.78
CA GLY A 310 -5.40 -9.46 2.84
C GLY A 310 -6.75 -10.14 2.58
N ALA A 311 -6.78 -11.41 2.14
CA ALA A 311 -8.03 -12.16 2.08
C ALA A 311 -8.67 -12.25 3.48
N TYR A 312 -10.00 -12.14 3.51
CA TYR A 312 -10.81 -12.12 4.74
C TYR A 312 -10.45 -11.01 5.76
N ALA A 313 -9.68 -9.97 5.39
CA ALA A 313 -9.22 -8.94 6.32
C ALA A 313 -10.33 -8.33 7.19
N GLY A 314 -11.50 -8.02 6.61
CA GLY A 314 -12.66 -7.51 7.35
C GLY A 314 -13.16 -8.49 8.42
N LYS A 315 -13.31 -9.79 8.07
CA LYS A 315 -13.73 -10.84 9.02
C LYS A 315 -12.70 -11.07 10.11
N ILE A 316 -11.41 -11.11 9.74
CA ILE A 316 -10.29 -11.29 10.67
C ILE A 316 -10.26 -10.16 11.69
N ARG A 317 -10.43 -8.92 11.23
CA ARG A 317 -10.46 -7.74 12.09
C ARG A 317 -11.65 -7.76 13.04
N GLU A 318 -12.87 -7.98 12.55
CA GLU A 318 -14.08 -7.98 13.38
C GLU A 318 -13.99 -9.02 14.50
N ALA A 319 -13.61 -10.26 14.15
CA ALA A 319 -13.36 -11.32 15.11
C ALA A 319 -12.21 -10.98 16.08
N ALA A 320 -11.14 -10.34 15.60
CA ALA A 320 -10.03 -9.93 16.45
C ALA A 320 -10.43 -8.87 17.48
N HIS A 321 -11.25 -7.88 17.12
CA HIS A 321 -11.74 -6.90 18.07
C HIS A 321 -12.68 -7.51 19.10
N GLU A 322 -13.55 -8.43 18.68
CA GLU A 322 -14.42 -9.14 19.63
C GLU A 322 -13.60 -9.95 20.64
N GLU A 323 -12.60 -10.69 20.17
CA GLU A 323 -11.71 -11.48 21.01
C GLU A 323 -10.86 -10.59 21.93
N ALA A 324 -10.31 -9.50 21.40
CA ALA A 324 -9.56 -8.52 22.19
C ALA A 324 -10.43 -7.90 23.30
N ARG A 325 -11.70 -7.56 23.03
CA ARG A 325 -12.63 -7.08 24.06
C ARG A 325 -12.83 -8.12 25.17
N LYS A 326 -12.98 -9.40 24.81
CA LYS A 326 -13.10 -10.50 25.79
C LYS A 326 -11.85 -10.57 26.67
N ILE A 327 -10.67 -10.59 26.07
CA ILE A 327 -9.37 -10.63 26.77
C ILE A 327 -9.23 -9.44 27.73
N MET A 328 -9.48 -8.22 27.25
CA MET A 328 -9.36 -7.01 28.07
C MET A 328 -10.37 -7.01 29.23
N SER A 329 -11.61 -7.42 28.99
CA SER A 329 -12.64 -7.51 30.03
C SER A 329 -12.32 -8.56 31.10
N ALA A 330 -11.69 -9.68 30.71
CA ALA A 330 -11.25 -10.72 31.63
C ALA A 330 -10.09 -10.23 32.50
N SER A 331 -9.12 -9.52 31.92
CA SER A 331 -8.01 -8.91 32.67
C SER A 331 -8.49 -7.86 33.68
N THR A 332 -9.45 -7.00 33.32
CA THR A 332 -10.06 -6.05 34.26
C THR A 332 -10.79 -6.76 35.40
N THR A 333 -11.50 -7.85 35.11
CA THR A 333 -12.21 -8.66 36.12
C THR A 333 -11.25 -9.39 37.04
N ALA A 334 -10.10 -9.85 36.53
CA ALA A 334 -9.05 -10.48 37.32
C ALA A 334 -8.39 -9.48 38.29
N ILE A 335 -8.03 -8.28 37.79
CA ILE A 335 -7.46 -7.20 38.61
C ILE A 335 -8.46 -6.75 39.69
N ALA A 336 -9.76 -6.63 39.35
CA ALA A 336 -10.80 -6.28 40.31
C ALA A 336 -11.03 -7.37 41.39
N ARG A 337 -10.81 -8.64 41.06
CA ARG A 337 -10.86 -9.76 42.02
C ARG A 337 -9.65 -9.80 42.94
N GLU A 338 -8.46 -9.47 42.45
CA GLU A 338 -7.24 -9.36 43.27
C GLU A 338 -7.25 -8.13 44.18
N ALA A 339 -7.90 -7.03 43.76
CA ALA A 339 -8.04 -5.82 44.55
C ALA A 339 -9.18 -5.85 45.59
N ALA A 340 -9.98 -6.91 45.64
CA ALA A 340 -11.06 -7.04 46.62
C ALA A 340 -10.47 -7.34 48.03
N PRO A 341 -10.82 -6.56 49.08
CA PRO A 341 -10.25 -6.79 50.40
C PRO A 341 -10.68 -8.16 50.95
N ALA A 342 -9.68 -8.94 51.39
CA ALA A 342 -9.90 -10.23 52.01
C ALA A 342 -10.87 -10.09 53.20
N LYS A 343 -12.01 -10.79 53.16
CA LYS A 343 -12.97 -10.82 54.27
C LYS A 343 -12.26 -11.33 55.54
N GLU A 344 -12.13 -10.46 56.54
CA GLU A 344 -11.66 -10.81 57.89
C GLU A 344 -12.50 -11.96 58.45
N LYS A 345 -11.85 -13.08 58.76
CA LYS A 345 -12.44 -14.14 59.57
C LYS A 345 -12.55 -13.65 61.00
N ALA A 346 -13.77 -13.37 61.44
CA ALA A 346 -14.08 -12.99 62.82
C ALA A 346 -13.66 -14.10 63.81
N ILE A 347 -12.60 -13.84 64.58
CA ILE A 347 -12.20 -14.66 65.73
C ILE A 347 -13.06 -14.21 66.92
N LYS A 348 -13.96 -15.08 67.38
CA LYS A 348 -14.71 -14.86 68.63
C LYS A 348 -13.78 -15.12 69.82
N HIS A 349 -13.58 -14.12 70.69
CA HIS A 349 -13.02 -14.31 72.03
C HIS A 349 -14.13 -14.16 73.09
N PRO A 350 -14.27 -15.10 74.04
CA PRO A 350 -15.28 -14.98 75.10
C PRO A 350 -14.75 -14.08 76.23
N VAL A 351 -15.48 -13.00 76.51
CA VAL A 351 -15.22 -12.08 77.63
C VAL A 351 -15.71 -12.71 78.94
N LYS A 352 -14.79 -12.98 79.88
CA LYS A 352 -15.13 -13.30 81.28
C LYS A 352 -15.51 -12.01 82.02
N LYS A 353 -16.73 -11.95 82.53
CA LYS A 353 -17.22 -10.87 83.42
C LYS A 353 -16.73 -11.13 84.86
N ASN A 354 -15.97 -10.20 85.43
CA ASN A 354 -15.78 -10.09 86.88
C ASN A 354 -16.79 -9.07 87.45
N PRO A 355 -17.52 -9.40 88.53
CA PRO A 355 -18.44 -8.45 89.17
C PRO A 355 -17.67 -7.51 90.10
N GLY A 356 -17.86 -6.20 89.93
CA GLY A 356 -17.41 -5.18 90.89
C GLY A 356 -18.25 -5.17 92.17
N PRO A 357 -17.81 -4.46 93.22
CA PRO A 357 -18.43 -4.53 94.54
C PRO A 357 -19.76 -3.76 94.62
N LYS A 358 -20.66 -4.26 95.46
CA LYS A 358 -21.94 -3.66 95.83
C LYS A 358 -21.76 -2.39 96.66
N LEU A 359 -22.64 -1.41 96.44
CA LEU A 359 -23.02 -0.39 97.41
C LEU A 359 -24.55 -0.30 97.47
N ASP A 360 -25.07 -0.42 98.69
CA ASP A 360 -26.48 -0.37 99.09
C ASP A 360 -27.06 1.05 98.98
N ILE A 361 -28.29 1.18 98.45
CA ILE A 361 -29.47 1.86 99.04
C ILE A 361 -30.74 1.24 98.44
#